data_AF-A0A2N1JKX7-F1
#
_entry.id   AF-A0A2N1JKX7-F1
#
_cell.length_a   1.000
_cell.length_b   1.000
_cell.length_c   1.000
_cell.angle_alpha   90.00
_cell.angle_beta   90.00
_cell.angle_gamma   90.00
#
_symmetry.space_group_name_H-M   'P 1'
#
loop_
_entity.id
_entity.type
_entity.pdbx_description
1 polymer ?
#
loop_
_entity_poly.entity_id
_entity_poly.type
_entity_poly.pdbx_seq_one_letter_code
_entity_poly.pdbx_strand_id
1 'polypeptide(L)'
;MQKTALIVGIVFILVGAAGFIPGLTQHAEHLQGAGTDSEAMLLGIFQVSILHNIVHLAFGVWGLAAAKSMRASRTFLLIGGIIYLVLWIYGLFAVGNDQLNFVPLNDADNWLHLVLAAGMILLSFVLNRDHRSAAAPRTGR
;
A
#
# COMPACT_ATOMS: atom_id res chain seq x y z
N MET A 1 -5.44 10.26 17.43
CA MET A 1 -5.08 9.78 16.07
C MET A 1 -4.27 8.50 16.17
N GLN A 2 -4.45 7.58 15.22
CA GLN A 2 -3.73 6.31 15.14
C GLN A 2 -2.50 6.48 14.24
N LYS A 3 -1.31 6.51 14.86
CA LYS A 3 -0.05 6.83 14.17
C LYS A 3 0.28 5.85 13.04
N THR A 4 0.00 4.56 13.22
CA THR A 4 0.33 3.53 12.23
C THR A 4 -0.43 3.72 10.92
N ALA A 5 -1.77 3.85 10.96
CA ALA A 5 -2.54 4.11 9.75
C ALA A 5 -2.21 5.48 9.14
N LEU A 6 -1.89 6.48 9.96
CA LEU A 6 -1.44 7.78 9.49
C LEU A 6 -0.15 7.66 8.67
N ILE A 7 0.87 7.00 9.22
CA ILE A 7 2.17 6.81 8.55
C ILE A 7 1.99 6.02 7.25
N VAL A 8 1.29 4.89 7.29
CA VAL A 8 1.04 4.07 6.09
C VAL A 8 0.30 4.88 5.03
N GLY A 9 -0.74 5.65 5.43
CA GLY A 9 -1.47 6.52 4.52
C GLY A 9 -0.59 7.61 3.90
N ILE A 10 0.26 8.27 4.70
CA ILE A 10 1.21 9.28 4.20
C ILE A 10 2.17 8.66 3.19
N VAL A 11 2.73 7.48 3.48
CA VAL A 11 3.64 6.78 2.56
C VAL A 11 2.97 6.51 1.22
N PHE A 12 1.72 6.02 1.23
CA PHE A 12 0.96 5.81 -0.01
C PHE A 12 0.68 7.10 -0.79
N ILE A 13 0.37 8.20 -0.10
CA ILE A 13 0.24 9.52 -0.75
C ILE A 13 1.57 9.93 -1.40
N LEU A 14 2.68 9.81 -0.66
CA LEU A 14 4.00 10.21 -1.15
C LEU A 14 4.42 9.39 -2.37
N VAL A 15 4.25 8.06 -2.33
CA VAL A 15 4.57 7.16 -3.44
C VAL A 15 3.68 7.44 -4.65
N GLY A 16 2.36 7.53 -4.45
CA GLY A 16 1.43 7.82 -5.52
C GLY A 16 1.65 9.19 -6.17
N ALA A 17 2.03 10.20 -5.38
CA ALA A 17 2.39 11.52 -5.90
C ALA A 17 3.74 11.50 -6.62
N ALA A 18 4.75 10.85 -6.04
CA ALA A 18 6.09 10.72 -6.64
C ALA A 18 6.05 10.06 -8.01
N GLY A 19 5.13 9.09 -8.21
CA GLY A 19 4.89 8.45 -9.50
C GLY A 19 4.57 9.41 -10.65
N PHE A 20 4.07 10.61 -10.36
CA PHE A 20 3.77 11.65 -11.36
C PHE A 20 4.87 12.73 -11.51
N ILE A 21 5.97 12.64 -10.75
CA ILE A 21 7.01 13.69 -10.71
C ILE A 21 8.19 13.27 -11.60
N PRO A 22 8.44 13.95 -12.74
CA PRO A 22 9.64 13.73 -13.54
C PRO A 22 10.92 13.92 -12.70
N GLY A 23 11.89 13.03 -12.87
CA GLY A 23 13.13 13.00 -12.08
C GLY A 23 13.08 12.04 -10.90
N LEU A 24 11.91 11.86 -10.25
CA LEU A 24 11.66 10.74 -9.33
C LEU A 24 11.17 9.51 -10.12
N THR A 25 10.30 9.72 -11.10
CA THR A 25 9.90 8.73 -12.09
C THR A 25 10.73 8.91 -13.35
N GLN A 26 11.48 7.86 -13.73
CA GLN A 26 12.19 7.77 -14.99
C GLN A 26 11.22 7.43 -16.11
N HIS A 27 11.51 7.87 -17.34
CA HIS A 27 10.62 7.66 -18.49
C HIS A 27 9.19 8.15 -18.24
N ALA A 28 9.03 9.26 -17.52
CA ALA A 28 7.72 9.81 -17.15
C ALA A 28 6.90 10.24 -18.38
N GLU A 29 7.56 10.56 -19.49
CA GLU A 29 6.96 10.80 -20.80
C GLU A 29 6.29 9.56 -21.40
N HIS A 30 6.64 8.36 -20.92
CA HIS A 30 6.02 7.08 -21.26
C HIS A 30 5.02 6.61 -20.20
N LEU A 31 4.57 7.48 -19.29
CA LEU A 31 3.55 7.16 -18.30
C LEU A 31 2.19 6.99 -18.98
N GLN A 32 1.71 5.75 -19.07
CA GLN A 32 0.42 5.41 -19.68
C GLN A 32 -0.68 5.25 -18.62
N GLY A 33 -1.92 5.18 -19.10
CA GLY A 33 -3.11 5.03 -18.26
C GLY A 33 -3.06 3.78 -17.36
N ALA A 34 -2.74 2.65 -17.96
CA ALA A 34 -2.71 1.31 -17.35
C ALA A 34 -1.89 0.38 -18.25
N GLY A 35 -1.67 -0.85 -17.82
CA GLY A 35 -0.97 -1.87 -18.62
C GLY A 35 0.54 -1.72 -18.64
N THR A 36 1.22 -2.75 -19.15
CA THR A 36 2.69 -2.82 -19.27
C THR A 36 3.27 -1.83 -20.27
N ASP A 37 2.45 -1.27 -21.17
CA ASP A 37 2.82 -0.18 -22.06
C ASP A 37 3.26 1.10 -21.30
N SER A 38 2.93 1.19 -20.00
CA SER A 38 3.48 2.24 -19.13
C SER A 38 4.90 1.88 -18.73
N GLU A 39 5.89 2.31 -19.51
CA GLU A 39 7.32 2.07 -19.26
C GLU A 39 7.92 2.98 -18.17
N ALA A 40 7.09 3.80 -17.52
CA ALA A 40 7.51 4.71 -16.47
C ALA A 40 7.95 3.95 -15.20
N MET A 41 9.11 4.34 -14.66
CA MET A 41 9.76 3.63 -13.55
C MET A 41 10.05 4.57 -12.38
N LEU A 42 9.29 4.44 -11.30
CA LEU A 42 9.52 5.18 -10.06
C LEU A 42 10.84 4.72 -9.42
N LEU A 43 11.75 5.68 -9.20
CA LEU A 43 13.12 5.49 -8.73
C LEU A 43 13.96 4.54 -9.60
N GLY A 44 13.52 4.25 -10.83
CA GLY A 44 14.14 3.24 -11.70
C GLY A 44 13.90 1.80 -11.25
N ILE A 45 12.99 1.55 -10.29
CA ILE A 45 12.80 0.24 -9.67
C ILE A 45 11.36 -0.27 -9.81
N PHE A 46 10.37 0.58 -9.61
CA PHE A 46 8.95 0.21 -9.55
C PHE A 46 8.23 0.67 -10.80
N GLN A 47 7.54 -0.22 -11.50
CA GLN A 47 6.82 0.17 -12.71
C GLN A 47 5.49 0.81 -12.31
N VAL A 48 5.21 1.99 -12.89
CA VAL A 48 4.05 2.79 -12.52
C VAL A 48 3.23 3.17 -13.74
N SER A 49 1.94 3.37 -13.52
CA SER A 49 0.98 3.94 -14.46
C SER A 49 0.12 4.97 -13.76
N ILE A 50 -0.69 5.71 -14.53
CA ILE A 50 -1.69 6.63 -13.96
C ILE A 50 -2.62 5.87 -13.02
N LEU A 51 -3.12 4.70 -13.42
CA LEU A 51 -3.98 3.84 -12.59
C LEU A 51 -3.27 3.41 -11.31
N HIS A 52 -2.02 2.91 -11.40
CA HIS A 52 -1.25 2.44 -10.24
C HIS A 52 -1.06 3.59 -9.23
N ASN A 53 -0.66 4.77 -9.71
CA ASN A 53 -0.46 5.95 -8.87
C ASN A 53 -1.75 6.43 -8.22
N ILE A 54 -2.88 6.46 -8.96
CA ILE A 54 -4.19 6.83 -8.42
C ILE A 54 -4.65 5.83 -7.35
N VAL A 55 -4.44 4.53 -7.55
CA VAL A 55 -4.75 3.50 -6.54
C VAL A 55 -3.95 3.74 -5.27
N HIS A 56 -2.66 4.06 -5.37
CA HIS A 56 -1.84 4.45 -4.22
C HIS A 56 -2.36 5.71 -3.53
N LEU A 57 -2.70 6.76 -4.28
CA LEU A 57 -3.28 7.98 -3.71
C LEU A 57 -4.60 7.69 -2.98
N ALA A 58 -5.48 6.88 -3.56
CA ALA A 58 -6.75 6.48 -2.94
C ALA A 58 -6.52 5.70 -1.64
N PHE A 59 -5.57 4.76 -1.63
CA PHE A 59 -5.13 4.06 -0.43
C PHE A 59 -4.60 5.02 0.64
N GLY A 60 -3.81 6.02 0.23
CA GLY A 60 -3.28 7.04 1.10
C GLY A 60 -4.37 7.87 1.77
N VAL A 61 -5.34 8.36 0.99
CA VAL A 61 -6.52 9.10 1.51
C VAL A 61 -7.32 8.22 2.47
N TRP A 62 -7.54 6.95 2.14
CA TRP A 62 -8.23 6.02 3.03
C TRP A 62 -7.47 5.84 4.35
N GLY A 63 -6.14 5.68 4.31
CA GLY A 63 -5.30 5.59 5.49
C GLY A 63 -5.36 6.83 6.39
N LEU A 64 -5.28 8.03 5.80
CA LEU A 64 -5.43 9.31 6.51
C LEU A 64 -6.80 9.42 7.18
N ALA A 65 -7.88 9.04 6.48
CA ALA A 65 -9.23 9.05 7.03
C ALA A 65 -9.38 8.02 8.17
N ALA A 66 -8.84 6.82 7.97
CA ALA A 66 -8.89 5.72 8.94
C ALA A 66 -8.11 6.04 10.22
N ALA A 67 -7.07 6.88 10.16
CA ALA A 67 -6.27 7.28 11.31
C ALA A 67 -7.07 8.05 12.39
N LYS A 68 -8.29 8.48 12.09
CA LYS A 68 -9.16 9.20 13.04
C LYS A 68 -9.71 8.31 14.16
N SER A 69 -9.76 6.99 13.99
CA SER A 69 -10.25 6.07 15.04
C SER A 69 -9.52 4.73 15.05
N MET A 70 -9.48 4.07 16.22
CA MET A 70 -8.84 2.76 16.37
C MET A 70 -9.49 1.69 15.50
N ARG A 71 -10.83 1.65 15.48
CA ARG A 71 -11.59 0.67 14.68
C ARG A 71 -11.30 0.85 13.19
N ALA A 72 -11.41 2.07 12.67
CA ALA A 72 -11.16 2.33 11.25
C ALA A 72 -9.70 2.04 10.86
N SER A 73 -8.74 2.46 11.69
CA SER A 73 -7.31 2.16 11.49
C SER A 73 -7.04 0.67 11.38
N ARG A 74 -7.66 -0.16 12.23
CA ARG A 74 -7.51 -1.60 12.19
C ARG A 74 -8.13 -2.20 10.93
N THR A 75 -9.34 -1.74 10.56
CA THR A 75 -10.01 -2.17 9.33
C THR A 75 -9.16 -1.83 8.10
N PHE A 76 -8.59 -0.63 8.03
CA PHE A 76 -7.69 -0.20 6.97
C PHE A 76 -6.45 -1.10 6.87
N LEU A 77 -5.77 -1.35 7.99
CA LEU A 77 -4.58 -2.21 8.01
C LEU A 77 -4.90 -3.66 7.59
N LEU A 78 -5.98 -4.23 8.10
CA LEU A 78 -6.34 -5.62 7.78
C LEU A 78 -6.82 -5.76 6.34
N ILE A 79 -7.82 -4.96 5.92
CA ILE A 79 -8.38 -5.07 4.57
C ILE A 79 -7.35 -4.61 3.55
N GLY A 80 -6.62 -3.53 3.81
CA GLY A 80 -5.55 -3.07 2.94
C GLY A 80 -4.45 -4.13 2.78
N GLY A 81 -4.03 -4.77 3.87
CA GLY A 81 -3.08 -5.87 3.80
C GLY A 81 -3.59 -7.08 3.02
N ILE A 82 -4.88 -7.41 3.12
CA ILE A 82 -5.51 -8.46 2.29
C ILE A 82 -5.52 -8.06 0.80
N ILE A 83 -5.83 -6.80 0.48
CA ILE A 83 -5.78 -6.31 -0.91
C ILE A 83 -4.37 -6.45 -1.47
N TYR A 84 -3.34 -6.06 -0.71
CA TYR A 84 -1.95 -6.25 -1.13
C TYR A 84 -1.55 -7.71 -1.28
N LEU A 85 -2.08 -8.60 -0.44
CA LEU A 85 -1.87 -10.03 -0.59
C LEU A 85 -2.48 -10.55 -1.90
N VAL A 86 -3.69 -10.10 -2.23
CA VAL A 86 -4.36 -10.44 -3.50
C VAL A 86 -3.58 -9.89 -4.69
N LEU A 87 -3.08 -8.64 -4.61
CA LEU A 87 -2.23 -8.05 -5.65
C LEU A 87 -0.92 -8.82 -5.83
N TRP A 88 -0.31 -9.30 -4.74
CA TRP A 88 0.88 -10.15 -4.82
C TRP A 88 0.58 -11.48 -5.52
N ILE A 89 -0.51 -12.16 -5.15
CA ILE A 89 -0.93 -13.41 -5.80
C ILE A 89 -1.21 -13.17 -7.29
N TYR A 90 -1.88 -12.06 -7.63
CA TYR A 90 -2.10 -11.65 -9.01
C TYR A 90 -0.78 -11.43 -9.76
N GLY A 91 0.20 -10.77 -9.13
CA GLY A 91 1.53 -10.54 -9.70
C GLY A 91 2.30 -11.83 -10.02
N LEU A 92 2.06 -12.94 -9.30
CA LEU A 92 2.66 -14.24 -9.63
C LEU A 92 2.29 -14.75 -11.04
N PHE A 93 1.18 -14.28 -11.60
CA PHE A 93 0.72 -14.64 -12.95
C PHE A 93 0.81 -13.48 -13.96
N ALA A 94 0.74 -12.25 -13.47
CA ALA A 94 0.73 -11.05 -14.30
C ALA A 94 2.15 -10.57 -14.66
N VAL A 95 3.13 -10.69 -13.78
CA VAL A 95 4.49 -10.22 -14.07
C VAL A 95 5.05 -10.98 -15.28
N GLY A 96 5.51 -10.22 -16.29
CA GLY A 96 5.97 -10.76 -17.57
C GLY A 96 4.87 -11.22 -18.53
N ASN A 97 3.59 -10.96 -18.23
CA ASN A 97 2.46 -11.27 -19.09
C ASN A 97 1.62 -10.02 -19.39
N ASP A 98 1.88 -9.39 -20.52
CA ASP A 98 1.25 -8.13 -20.94
C ASP A 98 -0.28 -8.20 -21.03
N GLN A 99 -0.84 -9.37 -21.37
CA GLN A 99 -2.30 -9.53 -21.48
C GLN A 99 -3.00 -9.54 -20.13
N LEU A 100 -2.29 -9.91 -19.06
CA LEU A 100 -2.84 -9.98 -17.72
C LEU A 100 -2.46 -8.77 -16.86
N ASN A 101 -1.38 -8.06 -17.18
CA ASN A 101 -0.75 -7.07 -16.31
C ASN A 101 -1.27 -5.64 -16.51
N PHE A 102 -2.51 -5.39 -16.09
CA PHE A 102 -3.19 -4.10 -16.23
C PHE A 102 -2.72 -3.03 -15.25
N VAL A 103 -2.10 -3.40 -14.13
CA VAL A 103 -1.60 -2.47 -13.09
C VAL A 103 -0.08 -2.60 -13.05
N PRO A 104 0.62 -2.20 -14.12
CA PRO A 104 1.92 -2.72 -14.56
C PRO A 104 2.85 -3.10 -13.41
N LEU A 105 2.74 -4.35 -12.97
CA LEU A 105 3.54 -4.91 -11.89
C LEU A 105 4.82 -5.45 -12.50
N ASN A 106 5.96 -5.04 -11.96
CA ASN A 106 7.22 -5.76 -12.16
C ASN A 106 7.55 -6.62 -10.93
N ASP A 107 8.69 -7.33 -10.97
CA ASP A 107 9.12 -8.17 -9.85
C ASP A 107 9.28 -7.39 -8.54
N ALA A 108 9.81 -6.17 -8.61
CA ALA A 108 10.02 -5.33 -7.43
C ALA A 108 8.68 -4.89 -6.81
N ASP A 109 7.71 -4.49 -7.63
CA ASP A 109 6.35 -4.19 -7.19
C ASP A 109 5.72 -5.40 -6.50
N ASN A 110 5.87 -6.58 -7.08
CA ASN A 110 5.29 -7.80 -6.55
C ASN A 110 5.86 -8.12 -5.15
N TRP A 111 7.18 -8.08 -4.99
CA TRP A 111 7.80 -8.26 -3.67
C TRP A 111 7.40 -7.18 -2.67
N LEU A 112 7.31 -5.92 -3.09
CA LEU A 112 6.85 -4.82 -2.24
C LEU A 112 5.41 -5.08 -1.75
N HIS A 113 4.53 -5.56 -2.62
CA HIS A 113 3.16 -5.92 -2.25
C HIS A 113 3.10 -7.03 -1.21
N LEU A 114 3.96 -8.06 -1.29
CA LEU A 114 4.04 -9.08 -0.25
C LEU A 114 4.47 -8.50 1.10
N VAL A 115 5.49 -7.64 1.11
CA VAL A 115 5.97 -6.98 2.33
C VAL A 115 4.89 -6.10 2.94
N LEU A 116 4.18 -5.32 2.12
CA LEU A 116 3.06 -4.49 2.55
C LEU A 116 1.92 -5.35 3.11
N ALA A 117 1.56 -6.44 2.43
CA ALA A 117 0.54 -7.38 2.88
C ALA A 117 0.87 -7.93 4.27
N ALA A 118 2.06 -8.50 4.43
CA ALA A 118 2.51 -9.07 5.69
C ALA A 118 2.57 -8.01 6.80
N GLY A 119 3.17 -6.85 6.53
CA GLY A 119 3.33 -5.77 7.49
C GLY A 119 1.99 -5.20 7.97
N MET A 120 1.09 -4.89 7.05
CA MET A 120 -0.22 -4.32 7.38
C MET A 120 -1.11 -5.32 8.13
N ILE A 121 -1.14 -6.59 7.71
CA ILE A 121 -1.88 -7.65 8.41
C ILE A 121 -1.34 -7.81 9.83
N LEU A 122 -0.02 -7.93 10.01
CA LEU A 122 0.60 -8.07 11.32
C LEU A 122 0.28 -6.90 12.24
N LEU A 123 0.43 -5.67 11.75
CA LEU A 123 0.13 -4.44 12.50
C LEU A 123 -1.35 -4.36 12.90
N SER A 124 -2.27 -4.93 12.11
CA SER A 124 -3.70 -4.97 12.45
C SER A 124 -4.01 -5.80 13.70
N PHE A 125 -3.14 -6.76 14.06
CA PHE A 125 -3.29 -7.61 15.24
C PHE A 125 -2.48 -7.12 16.44
N VAL A 126 -1.26 -6.60 16.22
CA VAL A 126 -0.37 -6.15 17.30
C VAL A 126 -0.96 -4.94 18.04
N LEU A 127 -1.55 -3.99 17.32
CA LEU A 127 -2.18 -2.79 17.91
C LEU A 127 -3.37 -3.08 18.86
N ASN A 128 -3.86 -4.31 18.88
CA ASN A 128 -4.96 -4.75 19.74
C ASN A 128 -4.49 -5.17 21.16
N ARG A 129 -3.18 -5.43 21.35
CA ARG A 129 -2.63 -5.94 22.62
C ARG A 129 -2.38 -4.84 23.65
N ASP A 130 -2.01 -3.64 23.21
CA ASP A 130 -1.59 -2.55 24.11
C ASP A 130 -2.75 -1.95 24.91
N HIS A 131 -3.97 -1.96 24.36
CA HIS A 131 -5.15 -1.40 25.05
C HIS A 131 -5.82 -2.36 26.03
N ARG A 132 -5.71 -3.69 25.83
CA ARG A 132 -6.28 -4.68 26.76
C ARG A 132 -5.40 -4.90 27.99
N SER A 133 -4.08 -4.74 27.85
CA SER A 133 -3.13 -4.94 28.95
C SER A 133 -3.19 -3.80 29.99
N ALA A 134 -3.63 -2.61 29.60
CA ALA A 134 -3.79 -1.46 30.50
C ALA A 134 -5.08 -1.51 31.35
N ALA A 135 -6.01 -2.43 31.07
CA ALA A 135 -7.32 -2.54 31.73
C ALA A 135 -7.42 -3.72 32.71
N ALA A 136 -6.30 -4.32 33.12
CA ALA A 136 -6.33 -5.32 34.18
C ALA A 136 -6.72 -4.62 35.52
N PRO A 137 -7.85 -4.99 36.15
CA PRO A 137 -8.23 -4.41 37.43
C PRO A 137 -7.18 -4.79 38.48
N ARG A 138 -6.64 -3.79 39.18
CA ARG A 138 -5.90 -4.00 40.42
C ARG A 138 -6.92 -4.47 41.47
N THR A 139 -7.15 -5.77 41.55
CA THR A 139 -7.89 -6.34 42.68
C THR A 139 -6.96 -6.46 43.89
N GLY A 140 -7.24 -5.64 44.90
CA GLY A 140 -7.01 -5.95 46.31
C GLY A 140 -5.67 -5.54 46.92
N ARG A 141 -5.68 -4.48 47.74
CA ARG A 141 -5.44 -4.62 49.18
C ARG A 141 -6.05 -3.45 49.94
#